data_AF-A0A813GHB5-F1
#
_entry.id   AF-A0A813GHB5-F1
#
_cell.length_a   1.000
_cell.length_b   1.000
_cell.length_c   1.000
_cell.angle_alpha   90.00
_cell.angle_beta   90.00
_cell.angle_gamma   90.00
#
_symmetry.space_group_name_H-M   'P 1'
#
loop_
_entity.id
_entity.type
_entity.pdbx_description
1 polymer ?
#
loop_
_entity_poly.entity_id
_entity_poly.type
_entity_poly.pdbx_seq_one_letter_code
_entity_poly.pdbx_strand_id
1 'polypeptide(L)'
;VASSYAIAFVVYAAFAVAAFRRFQSGVEGNVLRNYDPTNSVLIAWMGMGFSIAFTYPMVFTASREACVNLMNPVKQKIMSSPRLQDLMASPRFGSRLGRAGRSMSLMNVLGPGNATRKLSSCENSAITFTIVLMTGVVASFCTDVGLVNALAGSIMGCSIAYIFPALLFFHTVLAQLRGPAERRGLDQPLLSSGDDKPLQELPKDPNIRFLMKCSLVV
;
A
#
# COMPACT_ATOMS: atom_id res chain seq x y z
N VAL A 1 19.65 -0.44 14.45
CA VAL A 1 18.56 -1.38 14.09
C VAL A 1 18.53 -2.59 15.02
N ALA A 2 19.61 -3.38 15.12
CA ALA A 2 19.65 -4.50 16.07
C ALA A 2 19.42 -4.06 17.54
N SER A 3 20.05 -2.95 17.96
CA SER A 3 19.89 -2.40 19.31
C SER A 3 18.45 -1.98 19.63
N SER A 4 17.74 -1.32 18.70
CA SER A 4 16.34 -0.93 18.88
C SER A 4 15.41 -2.15 18.99
N TYR A 5 15.64 -3.18 18.17
CA TYR A 5 14.88 -4.43 18.28
C TYR A 5 15.13 -5.16 19.60
N ALA A 6 16.39 -5.19 20.06
CA ALA A 6 16.73 -5.79 21.35
C ALA A 6 16.03 -5.07 22.52
N ILE A 7 16.04 -3.74 22.53
CA ILE A 7 15.36 -2.96 23.58
C ILE A 7 13.85 -3.21 23.55
N ALA A 8 13.23 -3.15 22.37
CA ALA A 8 11.80 -3.42 22.22
C ALA A 8 11.44 -4.83 22.72
N PHE A 9 12.22 -5.83 22.33
CA PHE A 9 12.02 -7.22 22.78
C PHE A 9 12.10 -7.34 24.31
N VAL A 10 13.10 -6.73 24.94
CA VAL A 10 13.26 -6.78 26.41
C VAL A 10 12.08 -6.13 27.11
N VAL A 11 11.61 -4.96 26.64
CA VAL A 11 10.46 -4.27 27.25
C VAL A 11 9.18 -5.11 27.12
N TYR A 12 8.89 -5.64 25.92
CA TYR A 12 7.71 -6.49 25.70
C TYR A 12 7.77 -7.80 26.50
N ALA A 13 8.94 -8.46 26.53
CA ALA A 13 9.13 -9.68 27.29
C ALA A 13 8.98 -9.45 28.81
N ALA A 14 9.56 -8.37 29.34
CA ALA A 14 9.43 -8.02 30.75
C ALA A 14 7.96 -7.78 31.14
N PHE A 15 7.20 -7.05 30.30
CA PHE A 15 5.77 -6.82 30.53
C PHE A 15 4.95 -8.12 30.47
N ALA A 16 5.21 -8.97 29.46
CA ALA A 16 4.54 -10.26 29.33
C ALA A 16 4.82 -11.19 30.51
N VAL A 17 6.08 -11.31 30.95
CA VAL A 17 6.48 -12.14 32.10
C VAL A 17 5.86 -11.61 33.40
N ALA A 18 5.84 -10.28 33.61
CA ALA A 18 5.21 -9.68 34.77
C ALA A 18 3.69 -9.93 34.81
N ALA A 19 3.01 -9.76 33.67
CA ALA A 19 1.57 -10.04 33.55
C ALA A 19 1.26 -11.52 33.80
N PHE A 20 2.01 -12.43 33.19
CA PHE A 20 1.83 -13.87 33.37
C PHE A 20 2.10 -14.32 34.81
N ARG A 21 3.14 -13.79 35.47
CA ARG A 21 3.40 -14.08 36.89
C ARG A 21 2.29 -13.57 37.80
N ARG A 22 1.62 -12.47 37.45
CA ARG A 22 0.58 -11.85 38.29
C ARG A 22 -0.78 -12.54 38.19
N PHE A 23 -1.19 -12.92 36.97
CA PHE A 23 -2.54 -13.43 36.68
C PHE A 23 -2.58 -14.90 36.23
N GLN A 24 -1.42 -15.52 36.04
CA GLN A 24 -1.28 -16.92 35.66
C GLN A 24 -2.10 -17.27 34.40
N SER A 25 -3.00 -18.26 34.47
CA SER A 25 -3.82 -18.70 33.34
C SER A 25 -5.00 -17.78 33.02
N GLY A 26 -5.28 -16.77 33.85
CA GLY A 26 -6.37 -15.83 33.67
C GLY A 26 -6.00 -14.55 32.91
N VAL A 27 -4.87 -14.51 32.20
CA VAL A 27 -4.43 -13.31 31.48
C VAL A 27 -5.30 -13.08 30.25
N GLU A 28 -6.21 -12.11 30.31
CA GLU A 28 -6.88 -11.61 29.12
C GLU A 28 -5.93 -10.85 28.17
N GLY A 29 -6.30 -10.78 26.88
CA GLY A 29 -5.53 -10.07 25.85
C GLY A 29 -5.35 -8.57 26.12
N ASN A 30 -6.23 -7.96 26.92
CA ASN A 30 -5.99 -6.66 27.51
C ASN A 30 -5.77 -6.82 29.01
N VAL A 31 -4.51 -6.70 29.45
CA VAL A 31 -4.11 -6.92 30.84
C VAL A 31 -4.87 -6.01 31.82
N LEU A 32 -5.32 -4.83 31.37
CA LEU A 32 -6.07 -3.89 32.21
C LEU A 32 -7.47 -4.40 32.61
N ARG A 33 -8.04 -5.37 31.89
CA ARG A 33 -9.32 -5.99 32.25
C ARG A 33 -9.24 -6.92 33.44
N ASN A 34 -8.05 -7.45 33.73
CA ASN A 34 -7.82 -8.34 34.87
C ASN A 34 -7.68 -7.58 36.21
N TYR A 35 -7.67 -6.24 36.18
CA TYR A 35 -7.59 -5.41 37.39
C TYR A 35 -8.96 -4.86 37.78
N ASP A 36 -9.21 -4.76 39.08
CA ASP A 36 -10.37 -4.06 39.62
C ASP A 36 -10.36 -2.57 39.21
N PRO A 37 -11.55 -1.94 39.03
CA PRO A 37 -11.69 -0.56 38.57
C PRO A 37 -11.28 0.45 39.67
N THR A 38 -9.98 0.53 39.92
CA THR A 38 -9.35 1.47 40.83
C THR A 38 -8.91 2.74 40.08
N ASN A 39 -8.72 3.84 40.81
CA ASN A 39 -8.32 5.14 40.22
C ASN A 39 -7.04 5.04 39.38
N SER A 40 -6.06 4.23 39.80
CA SER A 40 -4.81 4.03 39.06
C SER A 40 -5.04 3.34 37.70
N VAL A 41 -5.93 2.35 37.66
CA VAL A 41 -6.27 1.64 36.43
C VAL A 41 -7.05 2.55 35.48
N LEU A 42 -7.95 3.37 36.03
CA LEU A 42 -8.67 4.38 35.24
C LEU A 42 -7.72 5.40 34.60
N ILE A 43 -6.70 5.87 35.32
CA ILE A 43 -5.67 6.76 34.75
C ILE A 43 -4.92 6.06 33.60
N ALA A 44 -4.59 4.77 33.75
CA ALA A 44 -3.96 4.00 32.68
C ALA A 44 -4.87 3.85 31.45
N TRP A 45 -6.17 3.59 31.64
CA TRP A 45 -7.17 3.58 30.56
C TRP A 45 -7.29 4.94 29.88
N MET A 46 -7.30 6.03 30.64
CA MET A 46 -7.33 7.39 30.08
C MET A 46 -6.07 7.70 29.27
N GLY A 47 -4.89 7.32 29.75
CA GLY A 47 -3.62 7.47 29.02
C GLY A 47 -3.61 6.67 27.71
N MET A 48 -4.07 5.42 27.74
CA MET A 48 -4.21 4.58 26.55
C MET A 48 -5.21 5.17 25.56
N GLY A 49 -6.40 5.59 26.02
CA GLY A 49 -7.43 6.20 25.19
C GLY A 49 -6.97 7.51 24.55
N PHE A 50 -6.28 8.36 25.31
CA PHE A 50 -5.68 9.60 24.80
C PHE A 50 -4.66 9.31 23.70
N SER A 51 -3.73 8.37 23.93
CA SER A 51 -2.76 7.97 22.90
C SER A 51 -3.42 7.48 21.61
N ILE A 52 -4.50 6.70 21.71
CA ILE A 52 -5.24 6.19 20.55
C ILE A 52 -5.95 7.34 19.82
N ALA A 53 -6.53 8.30 20.55
CA ALA A 53 -7.23 9.44 19.96
C ALA A 53 -6.32 10.29 19.05
N PHE A 54 -5.05 10.48 19.42
CA PHE A 54 -4.08 11.19 18.57
C PHE A 54 -3.47 10.32 17.48
N THR A 55 -3.30 9.02 17.73
CA THR A 55 -2.68 8.12 16.75
C THR A 55 -3.63 7.78 15.61
N TYR A 56 -4.94 7.68 15.89
CA TYR A 56 -5.92 7.25 14.91
C TYR A 56 -5.99 8.16 13.67
N PRO A 57 -6.10 9.50 13.77
CA PRO A 57 -6.13 10.37 12.58
C PRO A 57 -4.88 10.26 11.72
N MET A 58 -3.70 10.09 12.34
CA MET A 58 -2.43 9.94 11.64
C MET A 58 -2.39 8.66 10.80
N VAL A 59 -2.73 7.52 11.42
CA VAL A 59 -2.76 6.22 10.74
C VAL A 59 -3.88 6.17 9.69
N PHE A 60 -5.02 6.77 9.99
CA PHE A 60 -6.16 6.81 9.08
C PHE A 60 -5.83 7.57 7.78
N THR A 61 -5.15 8.71 7.91
CA THR A 61 -4.76 9.54 6.75
C THR A 61 -3.80 8.76 5.84
N ALA A 62 -2.76 8.15 6.42
CA ALA A 62 -1.81 7.34 5.67
C ALA A 62 -2.48 6.14 4.97
N SER A 63 -3.40 5.47 5.67
CA SER A 63 -4.15 4.32 5.12
C SER A 63 -5.05 4.74 3.95
N ARG A 64 -5.77 5.86 4.10
CA ARG A 64 -6.62 6.41 3.04
C ARG A 64 -5.81 6.75 1.79
N GLU A 65 -4.66 7.41 1.95
CA GLU A 65 -3.77 7.74 0.82
C GLU A 65 -3.24 6.50 0.13
N ALA A 66 -2.83 5.47 0.89
CA ALA A 66 -2.41 4.19 0.34
C ALA A 66 -3.54 3.50 -0.45
N CYS A 67 -4.77 3.50 0.07
CA CYS A 67 -5.94 2.94 -0.62
C CYS A 67 -6.25 3.67 -1.93
N VAL A 68 -6.23 5.02 -1.93
CA VAL A 68 -6.45 5.82 -3.15
C VAL A 68 -5.39 5.51 -4.21
N ASN A 69 -4.12 5.47 -3.80
CA ASN A 69 -3.01 5.17 -4.70
C ASN A 69 -3.08 3.76 -5.28
N LEU A 70 -3.54 2.77 -4.51
CA LEU A 70 -3.72 1.40 -4.99
C LEU A 70 -4.92 1.27 -5.95
N MET A 71 -5.98 2.03 -5.72
CA MET A 71 -7.21 1.92 -6.52
C MET A 71 -7.09 2.58 -7.90
N ASN A 72 -6.26 3.61 -8.04
CA ASN A 72 -6.00 4.29 -9.31
C ASN A 72 -5.55 3.35 -10.45
N PRO A 73 -4.47 2.54 -10.31
CA PRO A 73 -4.03 1.63 -11.36
C PRO A 73 -5.06 0.51 -11.62
N VAL A 74 -5.76 0.04 -10.59
CA VAL A 74 -6.81 -0.98 -10.73
C VAL A 74 -7.98 -0.43 -11.55
N LYS A 75 -8.43 0.79 -11.24
CA LYS A 75 -9.51 1.48 -11.96
C LYS A 75 -9.14 1.71 -13.42
N GLN A 76 -7.90 2.14 -13.70
CA GLN A 76 -7.40 2.27 -15.07
C GLN A 76 -7.44 0.94 -15.82
N LYS A 77 -6.98 -0.16 -15.19
CA LYS A 77 -6.96 -1.49 -15.81
C LYS A 77 -8.36 -2.05 -16.06
N ILE A 78 -9.31 -1.81 -15.15
CA ILE A 78 -10.72 -2.19 -15.31
C ILE A 78 -11.36 -1.39 -16.45
N MET A 79 -11.12 -0.07 -16.51
CA MET A 79 -11.69 0.80 -17.53
C MET A 79 -11.07 0.58 -18.92
N SER A 80 -9.82 0.14 -18.99
CA SER A 80 -9.16 -0.27 -20.24
C SER A 80 -9.54 -1.68 -20.71
N SER A 81 -10.41 -2.40 -19.99
CA SER A 81 -10.78 -3.75 -20.41
C SER A 81 -11.75 -3.69 -21.60
N PRO A 82 -11.44 -4.34 -22.74
CA PRO A 82 -12.25 -4.26 -23.97
C PRO A 82 -13.68 -4.78 -23.77
N ARG A 83 -13.87 -5.74 -22.84
CA ARG A 83 -15.20 -6.25 -22.47
C ARG A 83 -16.12 -5.18 -21.87
N LEU A 84 -15.58 -4.24 -21.08
CA LEU A 84 -16.38 -3.15 -20.51
C LEU A 84 -16.70 -2.08 -21.55
N GLN A 85 -15.79 -1.88 -22.51
CA GLN A 85 -16.03 -1.00 -23.66
C GLN A 85 -17.15 -1.55 -24.56
N ASP A 86 -17.14 -2.85 -24.83
CA ASP A 86 -18.21 -3.51 -25.60
C ASP A 86 -19.57 -3.45 -24.88
N LEU A 87 -19.57 -3.60 -23.55
CA LEU A 87 -20.79 -3.57 -22.74
C LEU A 87 -21.35 -2.13 -22.61
N MET A 88 -20.48 -1.12 -22.53
CA MET A 88 -20.87 0.30 -22.55
C MET A 88 -21.24 0.80 -23.96
N ALA A 89 -20.72 0.19 -25.02
CA ALA A 89 -21.11 0.47 -26.40
C ALA A 89 -22.48 -0.13 -26.78
N SER A 90 -23.13 -0.87 -25.87
CA SER A 90 -24.45 -1.44 -26.11
C SER A 90 -25.53 -0.36 -26.23
N PRO A 91 -26.20 -0.23 -27.40
CA PRO A 91 -27.14 0.86 -27.70
C PRO A 91 -28.45 0.81 -26.90
N ARG A 92 -28.67 -0.19 -26.05
CA ARG A 92 -29.90 -0.30 -25.25
C ARG A 92 -29.94 0.65 -24.04
N PHE A 93 -28.80 1.19 -23.59
CA PHE A 93 -28.75 2.09 -22.44
C PHE A 93 -28.79 3.59 -22.82
N GLY A 94 -28.55 3.93 -24.08
CA GLY A 94 -28.43 5.32 -24.56
C GLY A 94 -29.74 6.03 -24.90
N SER A 95 -30.87 5.33 -24.97
CA SER A 95 -32.12 5.88 -25.53
C SER A 95 -33.07 6.55 -24.52
N ARG A 96 -32.72 6.63 -23.23
CA ARG A 96 -33.54 7.36 -22.23
C ARG A 96 -32.90 8.63 -21.64
N LEU A 97 -31.66 8.95 -21.98
CA LEU A 97 -30.98 10.17 -21.49
C LEU A 97 -30.45 11.04 -22.64
N GLY A 98 -31.17 11.09 -23.76
CA GLY A 98 -30.80 11.83 -24.96
C GLY A 98 -31.83 12.89 -25.35
N ARG A 99 -32.00 13.94 -24.54
CA ARG A 99 -32.64 15.19 -24.98
C ARG A 99 -32.10 16.41 -24.23
N ALA A 100 -30.84 16.74 -24.48
CA ALA A 100 -30.31 18.09 -24.28
C ALA A 100 -29.06 18.28 -25.15
N GLY A 101 -29.28 18.36 -26.47
CA GLY A 101 -28.26 18.87 -27.38
C GLY A 101 -28.10 20.37 -27.15
N ARG A 102 -26.91 20.79 -26.70
CA ARG A 102 -26.46 22.19 -26.80
C ARG A 102 -24.94 22.28 -26.84
N SER A 103 -24.45 22.65 -28.03
CA SER A 103 -23.28 23.50 -28.32
C SER A 103 -21.88 23.03 -27.85
N MET A 104 -21.18 22.31 -28.72
CA MET A 104 -19.73 22.00 -28.60
C MET A 104 -18.86 23.06 -29.30
N SER A 105 -18.81 24.30 -28.80
CA SER A 105 -17.86 25.29 -29.36
C SER A 105 -17.23 26.27 -28.34
N LEU A 106 -17.44 26.07 -27.03
CA LEU A 106 -16.87 26.99 -26.01
C LEU A 106 -16.18 26.26 -24.83
N MET A 107 -15.95 24.95 -24.97
CA MET A 107 -15.45 24.11 -23.87
C MET A 107 -13.92 23.94 -23.83
N ASN A 108 -13.20 24.55 -24.78
CA ASN A 108 -11.72 24.60 -24.76
C ASN A 108 -11.14 25.86 -24.07
N VAL A 109 -11.98 26.77 -23.58
CA VAL A 109 -11.52 28.05 -22.97
C VAL A 109 -11.63 28.04 -21.43
N LEU A 110 -12.38 27.12 -20.84
CA LEU A 110 -12.25 26.78 -19.42
C LEU A 110 -11.53 25.45 -19.29
N GLY A 111 -10.25 25.50 -18.95
CA GLY A 111 -9.39 24.32 -18.86
C GLY A 111 -9.97 23.19 -17.98
N PRO A 112 -9.58 21.93 -18.23
CA PRO A 112 -10.13 20.73 -17.59
C PRO A 112 -9.81 20.57 -16.08
N GLY A 113 -9.41 21.64 -15.39
CA GLY A 113 -8.85 21.59 -14.03
C GLY A 113 -9.85 21.63 -12.87
N ASN A 114 -11.12 21.98 -13.10
CA ASN A 114 -12.08 22.22 -12.01
C ASN A 114 -13.21 21.19 -11.90
N ALA A 115 -13.66 20.57 -13.01
CA ALA A 115 -14.71 19.54 -12.97
C ALA A 115 -14.20 18.19 -12.41
N THR A 116 -12.95 17.83 -12.72
CA THR A 116 -12.27 16.62 -12.23
C THR A 116 -12.00 16.67 -10.72
N ARG A 117 -11.74 17.87 -10.16
CA ARG A 117 -11.52 18.05 -8.71
C ARG A 117 -12.76 17.72 -7.87
N LYS A 118 -13.96 18.14 -8.29
CA LYS A 118 -15.21 17.85 -7.55
C LYS A 118 -15.55 16.36 -7.56
N LEU A 119 -15.35 15.66 -8.69
CA LEU A 119 -15.60 14.22 -8.76
C LEU A 119 -14.64 13.44 -7.85
N SER A 120 -13.36 13.82 -7.80
CA SER A 120 -12.37 13.19 -6.91
C SER A 120 -12.67 13.40 -5.43
N SER A 121 -13.29 14.53 -5.05
CA SER A 121 -13.62 14.81 -3.65
C SER A 121 -14.73 13.89 -3.11
N CYS A 122 -15.74 13.60 -3.94
CA CYS A 122 -16.78 12.62 -3.59
C CYS A 122 -16.22 11.18 -3.53
N GLU A 123 -15.34 10.80 -4.46
CA GLU A 123 -14.70 9.48 -4.47
C GLU A 123 -13.83 9.26 -3.23
N ASN A 124 -13.07 10.29 -2.84
CA ASN A 124 -12.27 10.29 -1.62
C ASN A 124 -13.12 10.19 -0.34
N SER A 125 -14.29 10.82 -0.34
CA SER A 125 -15.25 10.72 0.76
C SER A 125 -15.81 9.30 0.85
N ALA A 126 -16.19 8.69 -0.27
CA ALA A 126 -16.69 7.31 -0.29
C ALA A 126 -15.67 6.31 0.29
N ILE A 127 -14.40 6.42 -0.09
CA ILE A 127 -13.33 5.56 0.44
C ILE A 127 -13.19 5.72 1.96
N THR A 128 -13.25 6.96 2.45
CA THR A 128 -13.19 7.27 3.88
C THR A 128 -14.33 6.58 4.63
N PHE A 129 -15.56 6.73 4.14
CA PHE A 129 -16.73 6.05 4.71
C PHE A 129 -16.59 4.52 4.67
N THR A 130 -16.12 3.95 3.56
CA THR A 130 -15.91 2.51 3.44
C THR A 130 -14.87 1.99 4.43
N ILE A 131 -13.72 2.67 4.58
CA ILE A 131 -12.67 2.27 5.53
C ILE A 131 -13.19 2.34 6.97
N VAL A 132 -13.88 3.43 7.34
CA VAL A 132 -14.45 3.59 8.68
C VAL A 132 -15.53 2.53 8.95
N LEU A 133 -16.40 2.27 7.98
CA LEU A 133 -17.46 1.26 8.10
C LEU A 133 -16.86 -0.14 8.27
N MET A 134 -15.87 -0.51 7.44
CA MET A 134 -15.19 -1.80 7.56
C MET A 134 -14.48 -1.94 8.91
N THR A 135 -13.82 -0.88 9.38
CA THR A 135 -13.19 -0.86 10.71
C THR A 135 -14.22 -1.04 11.82
N GLY A 136 -15.38 -0.38 11.73
CA GLY A 136 -16.47 -0.51 12.68
C GLY A 136 -17.11 -1.90 12.68
N VAL A 137 -17.27 -2.50 11.49
CA VAL A 137 -17.75 -3.89 11.35
C VAL A 137 -16.79 -4.86 12.05
N VAL A 138 -15.48 -4.75 11.80
CA VAL A 138 -14.47 -5.58 12.47
C VAL A 138 -14.51 -5.38 14.00
N ALA A 139 -14.63 -4.13 14.47
CA ALA A 139 -14.75 -3.84 15.89
C ALA A 139 -16.02 -4.44 16.53
N SER A 140 -17.11 -4.58 15.77
CA SER A 140 -18.36 -5.19 16.24
C SER A 140 -18.28 -6.71 16.37
N PHE A 141 -17.48 -7.38 15.54
CA PHE A 141 -17.32 -8.83 15.56
C PHE A 141 -16.26 -9.31 16.54
N CYS A 142 -15.27 -8.47 16.86
CA CYS A 142 -14.13 -8.87 17.68
C CYS A 142 -14.08 -8.08 19.00
N THR A 143 -14.57 -8.69 20.08
CA THR A 143 -14.42 -8.18 21.44
C THR A 143 -13.01 -8.39 22.00
N ASP A 144 -12.26 -9.34 21.42
CA ASP A 144 -10.93 -9.74 21.86
C ASP A 144 -9.82 -8.99 21.10
N VAL A 145 -9.33 -7.93 21.72
CA VAL A 145 -8.25 -7.08 21.17
C VAL A 145 -6.98 -7.89 20.88
N GLY A 146 -6.69 -8.91 21.70
CA GLY A 146 -5.53 -9.78 21.52
C GLY A 146 -5.58 -10.59 20.22
N LEU A 147 -6.76 -11.12 19.87
CA LEU A 147 -6.95 -11.89 18.64
C LEU A 147 -6.81 -11.00 17.41
N VAL A 148 -7.42 -9.81 17.43
CA VAL A 148 -7.31 -8.84 16.32
C VAL A 148 -5.86 -8.43 16.11
N ASN A 149 -5.12 -8.13 17.19
CA ASN A 149 -3.72 -7.76 17.10
C ASN A 149 -2.84 -8.91 16.56
N ALA A 150 -3.10 -10.15 16.99
CA ALA A 150 -2.37 -11.32 16.49
C ALA A 150 -2.64 -11.57 14.99
N LEU A 151 -3.90 -11.51 14.57
CA LEU A 151 -4.28 -11.69 13.17
C LEU A 151 -3.74 -10.57 12.27
N ALA A 152 -3.96 -9.31 12.65
CA ALA A 152 -3.45 -8.17 11.89
C ALA A 152 -1.93 -8.19 11.78
N GLY A 153 -1.23 -8.45 12.91
CA GLY A 153 0.22 -8.55 12.95
C GLY A 153 0.76 -9.71 12.10
N SER A 154 0.12 -10.88 12.15
CA SER A 154 0.54 -12.04 11.36
C SER A 154 0.35 -11.83 9.85
N ILE A 155 -0.82 -11.33 9.42
CA ILE A 155 -1.13 -11.12 7.99
C ILE A 155 -0.25 -10.02 7.41
N MET A 156 -0.18 -8.86 8.05
CA MET A 156 0.61 -7.73 7.57
C MET A 156 2.10 -8.01 7.68
N GLY A 157 2.54 -8.63 8.78
CA GLY A 157 3.93 -9.03 9.01
C GLY A 157 4.42 -10.03 7.99
N CYS A 158 3.67 -11.10 7.72
CA CYS A 158 4.05 -12.08 6.70
C CYS A 158 4.10 -11.46 5.30
N SER A 159 3.16 -10.57 4.99
CA SER A 159 3.14 -9.86 3.71
C SER A 159 4.36 -8.98 3.50
N ILE A 160 4.72 -8.17 4.48
CA ILE A 160 5.80 -7.18 4.35
C ILE A 160 7.18 -7.82 4.53
N ALA A 161 7.35 -8.73 5.49
CA ALA A 161 8.65 -9.30 5.81
C ALA A 161 9.08 -10.39 4.84
N TYR A 162 8.14 -11.18 4.30
CA TYR A 162 8.47 -12.33 3.45
C TYR A 162 8.04 -12.14 2.00
N ILE A 163 6.77 -11.81 1.76
CA ILE A 163 6.23 -11.78 0.40
C ILE A 163 6.85 -10.64 -0.41
N PHE A 164 6.92 -9.43 0.15
CA PHE A 164 7.39 -8.27 -0.59
C PHE A 164 8.89 -8.36 -1.01
N PRO A 165 9.85 -8.69 -0.12
CA PRO A 165 11.25 -8.84 -0.51
C PRO A 165 11.45 -9.99 -1.50
N ALA A 166 10.72 -11.10 -1.34
CA ALA A 166 10.78 -12.22 -2.28
C ALA A 166 10.31 -11.80 -3.69
N LEU A 167 9.16 -11.11 -3.80
CA LEU A 167 8.66 -10.62 -5.09
C LEU A 167 9.60 -9.60 -5.73
N LEU A 168 10.17 -8.70 -4.94
CA LEU A 168 11.15 -7.72 -5.42
C LEU A 168 12.40 -8.43 -5.97
N PHE A 169 12.91 -9.43 -5.26
CA PHE A 169 14.03 -10.25 -5.71
C PHE A 169 13.70 -11.01 -7.00
N PHE A 170 12.54 -11.65 -7.09
CA PHE A 170 12.14 -12.34 -8.32
C PHE A 170 11.99 -11.39 -9.51
N HIS A 171 11.38 -10.23 -9.31
CA HIS A 171 11.18 -9.26 -10.40
C HIS A 171 12.51 -8.64 -10.87
N THR A 172 13.42 -8.37 -9.94
CA THR A 172 14.76 -7.87 -10.28
C THR A 172 15.56 -8.92 -11.06
N VAL A 173 15.54 -10.18 -10.64
CA VAL A 173 16.21 -11.28 -11.36
C VAL A 173 15.58 -11.49 -12.74
N LEU A 174 14.25 -11.48 -12.86
CA LEU A 174 13.58 -11.61 -14.17
C LEU A 174 13.90 -10.45 -15.11
N ALA A 175 13.96 -9.22 -14.58
CA ALA A 175 14.36 -8.05 -15.37
C ALA A 175 15.81 -8.17 -15.87
N GLN A 176 16.72 -8.69 -15.04
CA GLN A 176 18.11 -8.95 -15.42
C GLN A 176 18.22 -10.03 -16.50
N LEU A 177 17.38 -11.07 -16.47
CA LEU A 177 17.35 -12.12 -17.49
C LEU A 177 16.70 -11.67 -18.81
N ARG A 178 15.74 -10.72 -18.74
CA ARG A 178 15.08 -10.16 -19.94
C ARG A 178 15.99 -9.22 -20.72
N GLY A 179 16.82 -8.43 -20.02
CA GLY A 179 17.77 -7.49 -20.63
C GLY A 179 18.70 -8.06 -21.73
N PRO A 180 19.34 -9.24 -21.56
CA PRO A 180 20.21 -9.82 -22.59
C PRO A 180 19.45 -10.50 -23.74
N ALA A 181 18.21 -10.96 -23.54
CA ALA A 181 17.39 -11.55 -24.60
C ALA A 181 16.89 -10.48 -25.59
N GLU A 182 16.52 -9.29 -25.08
CA GLU A 182 16.07 -8.17 -25.93
C GLU A 182 17.23 -7.49 -26.68
N ARG A 183 18.45 -7.49 -26.10
CA ARG A 183 19.65 -7.03 -26.82
C ARG A 183 20.00 -7.92 -28.02
N ARG A 184 19.81 -9.24 -27.96
CA ARG A 184 20.06 -10.14 -29.10
C ARG A 184 19.01 -10.03 -30.21
N GLY A 185 17.85 -9.43 -29.94
CA GLY A 185 16.78 -9.22 -30.93
C GLY A 185 16.84 -7.89 -31.68
N LEU A 186 17.60 -6.91 -31.16
CA LEU A 186 17.86 -5.61 -31.81
C LEU A 186 19.28 -5.49 -32.41
N ASP A 187 20.03 -6.59 -32.50
CA ASP A 187 21.29 -6.65 -33.25
C ASP A 187 21.08 -6.86 -34.77
N GLN A 188 19.89 -6.57 -35.31
CA GLN A 188 19.79 -6.21 -36.72
C GLN A 188 19.98 -4.68 -36.84
N PRO A 189 21.10 -4.20 -37.42
CA PRO A 189 21.29 -2.80 -37.72
C PRO A 189 20.28 -2.39 -38.80
N LEU A 190 19.13 -1.87 -38.40
CA LEU A 190 18.17 -1.22 -39.32
C LEU A 190 18.65 0.17 -39.79
N LEU A 191 19.86 0.55 -39.45
CA LEU A 191 20.64 1.59 -40.11
C LEU A 191 22.04 1.05 -40.45
N SER A 192 22.07 0.02 -41.31
CA SER A 192 23.12 -0.10 -42.34
C SER A 192 22.82 0.91 -43.44
N SER A 193 23.01 2.20 -43.14
CA SER A 193 23.26 3.21 -44.18
C SER A 193 24.54 3.91 -43.78
N GLY A 194 25.55 3.72 -44.62
CA GLY A 194 26.94 4.03 -44.33
C GLY A 194 27.16 5.45 -43.82
N ASP A 195 27.93 5.55 -42.76
CA ASP A 195 28.90 6.63 -42.60
C ASP A 195 29.95 6.14 -41.59
N ASP A 196 31.09 5.72 -42.14
CA ASP A 196 32.28 5.34 -41.40
C ASP A 196 32.84 6.58 -40.68
N LYS A 197 32.73 6.60 -39.35
CA LYS A 197 33.62 7.42 -38.51
C LYS A 197 34.34 6.52 -37.51
N PRO A 198 35.69 6.53 -37.49
CA PRO A 198 36.46 5.69 -36.60
C PRO A 198 36.37 6.18 -35.15
N LEU A 199 35.91 5.26 -34.29
CA LEU A 199 36.25 5.02 -32.88
C LEU A 199 36.75 6.19 -32.01
N GLN A 200 35.98 6.48 -30.96
CA GLN A 200 36.50 6.95 -29.68
C GLN A 200 36.08 5.95 -28.59
N GLU A 201 37.05 5.21 -28.06
CA GLU A 201 36.88 4.22 -27.01
C GLU A 201 36.27 4.84 -25.75
N LEU A 202 35.17 4.25 -25.26
CA LEU A 202 34.56 4.62 -23.99
C LEU A 202 35.29 3.86 -22.85
N PRO A 203 35.76 4.55 -21.79
CA PRO A 203 36.55 3.94 -20.72
C PRO A 203 35.77 2.85 -20.00
N LYS A 204 36.40 1.67 -19.95
CA LYS A 204 35.89 0.45 -19.35
C LYS A 204 36.17 0.49 -17.84
N ASP A 205 35.36 1.22 -17.09
CA ASP A 205 35.55 1.36 -15.64
C ASP A 205 35.24 0.04 -14.89
N PRO A 206 36.22 -0.55 -14.19
CA PRO A 206 36.05 -1.82 -13.46
C PRO A 206 35.20 -1.70 -12.18
N ASN A 207 34.81 -0.48 -11.76
CA ASN A 207 34.11 -0.24 -10.50
C ASN A 207 32.62 -0.65 -10.50
N ILE A 208 31.98 -0.81 -11.66
CA ILE A 208 30.55 -1.17 -11.72
C ILE A 208 30.31 -2.64 -11.30
N ARG A 209 31.32 -3.53 -11.39
CA ARG A 209 31.18 -4.92 -10.91
C ARG A 209 31.12 -5.04 -9.40
N PHE A 210 31.62 -4.06 -8.64
CA PHE A 210 31.62 -4.14 -7.18
C PHE A 210 30.25 -3.80 -6.56
N LEU A 211 29.51 -2.88 -7.20
CA LEU A 211 28.17 -2.50 -6.75
C LEU A 211 27.14 -3.64 -6.87
N MET A 212 27.27 -4.53 -7.84
CA MET A 212 26.39 -5.71 -7.95
C MET A 212 26.67 -6.79 -6.91
N LYS A 213 27.90 -6.91 -6.40
CA LYS A 213 28.23 -7.93 -5.37
C LYS A 213 27.77 -7.52 -3.98
N CYS A 214 27.69 -6.22 -3.66
CA CYS A 214 27.21 -5.79 -2.35
C CYS A 214 25.69 -5.95 -2.16
N SER A 215 24.91 -5.96 -3.24
CA SER A 215 23.45 -6.10 -3.14
C SER A 215 22.95 -7.54 -2.93
N LEU A 216 23.87 -8.53 -2.91
CA LEU A 216 23.55 -9.96 -2.72
C LEU A 216 23.85 -10.47 -1.29
N VAL A 217 24.30 -9.60 -0.37
CA VAL A 217 24.75 -9.97 0.98
C VAL A 217 23.96 -9.25 2.09
N VAL A 218 22.85 -8.59 1.76
CA VAL A 218 21.91 -8.00 2.74
C VAL A 218 20.53 -8.60 2.53
#